data_AF-A0A2S2CWE1-F1
#
_entry.id   AF-A0A2S2CWE1-F1
#
_cell.length_a   1.000
_cell.length_b   1.000
_cell.length_c   1.000
_cell.angle_alpha   90.00
_cell.angle_beta   90.00
_cell.angle_gamma   90.00
#
_symmetry.space_group_name_H-M   'P 1'
#
loop_
_entity.id
_entity.type
_entity.pdbx_description
1 polymer ?
#
loop_
_entity_poly.entity_id
_entity_poly.type
_entity_poly.pdbx_seq_one_letter_code
_entity_poly.pdbx_strand_id
1 'polypeptide(L)' 'MNDLPHRQTWRCRVAELLQDPIAQALLRRDRLTDAAVLAQLSPIADHLRGAGSLRASAPQHHPD' A
#
# COMPACT_ATOMS: atom_id res chain seq x y z
N MET A 1 11.94 -9.61 24.36
CA MET A 1 11.52 -8.43 23.58
C MET A 1 10.33 -8.86 22.75
N ASN A 2 9.12 -8.57 23.24
CA ASN A 2 7.90 -8.80 22.47
C ASN A 2 7.72 -7.57 21.59
N ASP A 3 8.45 -7.52 20.48
CA ASP A 3 8.18 -6.55 19.43
C ASP A 3 6.89 -7.00 18.75
N LEU A 4 5.78 -6.39 19.18
CA LEU A 4 4.50 -6.40 18.48
C LEU A 4 4.79 -6.28 16.98
N PRO A 5 4.19 -7.09 16.10
CA PRO A 5 4.40 -6.95 14.67
C PRO A 5 3.99 -5.52 14.33
N HIS A 6 4.98 -4.67 14.00
CA HIS A 6 4.70 -3.32 13.52
C HIS A 6 3.64 -3.50 12.46
N ARG A 7 2.44 -2.95 12.70
CA ARG A 7 1.30 -3.03 11.78
C ARG A 7 1.86 -2.69 10.40
N GLN A 8 2.11 -3.71 9.58
CA GLN A 8 2.75 -3.51 8.29
C GLN A 8 1.72 -2.79 7.43
N THR A 9 1.86 -1.47 7.37
CA THR A 9 1.02 -0.67 6.50
C THR A 9 1.53 -0.80 5.08
N TRP A 10 0.67 -0.53 4.10
CA TRP A 10 1.09 -0.45 2.71
C TRP A 10 2.27 0.53 2.52
N ARG A 11 2.35 1.60 3.34
CA ARG A 11 3.45 2.57 3.32
C ARG A 11 4.78 1.92 3.70
N CYS A 12 4.80 1.03 4.69
CA CYS A 12 6.02 0.30 5.09
C CYS A 12 6.53 -0.59 3.97
N ARG A 13 5.63 -1.35 3.32
CA ARG A 13 6.00 -2.24 2.21
C ARG A 13 6.50 -1.48 0.98
N VAL A 14 5.87 -0.34 0.67
CA VAL A 14 6.35 0.53 -0.41
C VAL A 14 7.71 1.14 -0.05
N ALA A 15 7.91 1.58 1.19
CA ALA A 15 9.20 2.12 1.62
C ALA A 15 10.34 1.09 1.49
N GLU A 16 10.10 -0.18 1.85
CA GLU A 16 11.06 -1.26 1.64
C GLU A 16 11.39 -1.45 0.15
N LEU A 17 10.40 -1.41 -0.73
CA LEU A 17 10.62 -1.51 -2.19
C LEU A 17 11.38 -0.30 -2.76
N LEU A 18 11.16 0.90 -2.24
CA LEU A 18 11.88 2.11 -2.67
C LEU A 18 13.36 2.12 -2.23
N GLN A 19 13.73 1.26 -1.27
CA GLN A 19 15.13 1.05 -0.90
C GLN A 19 15.88 0.11 -1.87
N ASP A 20 15.18 -0.56 -2.78
CA ASP A 20 15.81 -1.40 -3.80
C ASP A 20 16.68 -0.56 -4.76
N PRO A 21 17.93 -0.97 -5.07
CA PRO A 21 18.84 -0.20 -5.90
C PRO A 21 18.33 0.02 -7.34
N ILE A 22 17.56 -0.93 -7.89
CA ILE A 22 16.94 -0.80 -9.20
C ILE A 22 15.79 0.21 -9.12
N ALA A 23 14.95 0.14 -8.07
CA ALA A 23 13.90 1.12 -7.84
C ALA A 23 14.49 2.55 -7.73
N GLN A 24 15.55 2.74 -6.95
CA GLN A 24 16.22 4.05 -6.85
C GLN A 24 16.84 4.52 -8.17
N ALA A 25 17.35 3.61 -9.01
CA ALA A 25 17.85 3.97 -10.33
C ALA A 25 16.70 4.46 -11.25
N LEU A 26 15.56 3.79 -11.21
CA LEU A 26 14.36 4.18 -11.97
C LEU A 26 13.82 5.54 -11.50
N LEU A 27 13.69 5.76 -10.18
CA LEU A 27 13.23 7.03 -9.64
C LEU A 27 14.14 8.19 -10.04
N ARG A 28 15.47 8.01 -9.96
CA ARG A 28 16.44 9.02 -10.39
C ARG A 28 16.33 9.33 -11.88
N ARG A 29 16.18 8.30 -12.72
CA ARG A 29 16.00 8.46 -14.17
C ARG A 29 14.78 9.32 -14.47
N ASP A 30 13.69 9.07 -13.76
CA ASP A 30 12.40 9.71 -14.00
C ASP A 30 12.18 10.98 -13.14
N ARG A 31 13.23 11.42 -12.40
CA ARG A 31 13.21 12.57 -11.47
C ARG A 31 12.10 12.51 -10.42
N LEU A 32 11.77 11.31 -9.97
CA LEU A 32 10.77 11.05 -8.95
C LEU A 32 11.40 10.97 -7.56
N THR A 33 10.63 11.39 -6.57
CA THR A 33 10.97 11.25 -5.14
C THR A 33 10.06 10.23 -4.49
N ASP A 34 10.54 9.59 -3.42
CA ASP A 34 9.74 8.66 -2.62
C ASP A 34 8.43 9.29 -2.14
N ALA A 35 8.48 10.57 -1.76
CA ALA A 35 7.30 11.34 -1.37
C ALA A 35 6.27 11.45 -2.50
N ALA A 36 6.71 11.67 -3.74
CA ALA A 36 5.84 11.73 -4.90
C ALA A 36 5.19 10.38 -5.21
N VAL A 37 5.93 9.28 -5.04
CA VAL A 37 5.38 7.91 -5.19
C VAL A 37 4.32 7.65 -4.12
N LEU A 38 4.62 7.95 -2.85
CA LEU A 38 3.70 7.76 -1.74
C LEU A 38 2.43 8.61 -1.89
N ALA A 39 2.57 9.86 -2.37
CA ALA A 39 1.42 10.74 -2.63
C ALA A 39 0.49 10.16 -3.70
N GLN A 40 1.04 9.59 -4.77
CA GLN A 40 0.25 8.96 -5.84
C GLN A 40 -0.45 7.67 -5.38
N LEU A 41 0.19 6.88 -4.51
CA LEU A 41 -0.37 5.62 -4.01
C LEU A 41 -1.41 5.81 -2.89
N SER A 42 -1.34 6.91 -2.14
CA SER A 42 -2.25 7.19 -1.03
C SER A 42 -3.75 7.08 -1.40
N PRO A 43 -4.26 7.74 -2.44
CA PRO A 43 -5.68 7.64 -2.80
C PRO A 43 -6.11 6.23 -3.20
N ILE A 44 -5.21 5.46 -3.83
CA ILE A 44 -5.48 4.05 -4.20
C ILE A 44 -5.59 3.20 -2.94
N ALA A 45 -4.68 3.38 -2.00
CA ALA A 45 -4.70 2.65 -0.74
C ALA A 45 -5.92 2.99 0.12
N ASP A 46 -6.36 4.25 0.11
CA ASP A 46 -7.58 4.70 0.80
C ASP A 46 -8.83 4.12 0.14
N HIS A 47 -8.88 4.08 -1.20
CA HIS A 47 -9.95 3.43 -1.94
C HIS A 47 -10.04 1.92 -1.64
N LEU A 48 -8.90 1.20 -1.66
CA LEU A 48 -8.87 -0.22 -1.37
C LEU A 48 -9.27 -0.53 0.09
N ARG A 49 -8.93 0.35 1.03
CA ARG A 49 -9.38 0.24 2.42
C ARG A 49 -10.89 0.42 2.55
N GLY A 50 -11.46 1.41 1.86
CA GLY A 50 -12.90 1.65 1.82
C GLY A 50 -13.69 0.53 1.11
N ALA A 51 -13.19 0.06 -0.02
CA ALA A 51 -13.80 -1.04 -0.79
C ALA A 51 -13.72 -2.38 -0.06
N GLY A 52 -12.63 -2.63 0.67
CA GLY A 52 -12.50 -3.80 1.55
C GLY A 52 -13.54 -3.80 2.68
N SER A 53 -13.91 -2.62 3.18
CA SER A 53 -15.00 -2.48 4.17
C SER A 53 -16.37 -2.76 3.56
N LEU A 54 -16.63 -2.36 2.31
CA LEU A 54 -17.89 -2.64 1.62
C LEU A 54 -18.08 -4.13 1.27
N ARG A 55 -17.01 -4.83 0.85
CA ARG A 55 -17.09 -6.28 0.57
C ARG A 55 -17.31 -7.14 1.82
N ALA A 56 -16.88 -6.69 3.01
CA ALA A 56 -17.07 -7.41 4.26
C ALA A 56 -18.52 -7.33 4.79
N SER A 57 -19.35 -6.43 4.26
CA SER A 57 -20.73 -6.21 4.70
C SER A 57 -21.79 -6.75 3.73
N ALA A 58 -21.40 -7.43 2.64
CA ALA A 58 -22.34 -8.06 1.73
C ALA A 58 -22.80 -9.41 2.32
N PRO A 59 -24.10 -9.59 2.67
CA PRO A 59 -24.60 -10.90 3.06
C PRO A 59 -24.49 -11.85 1.87
N GLN A 60 -23.81 -12.98 2.07
CA GLN A 60 -23.77 -14.05 1.07
C GLN A 60 -25.17 -14.66 0.97
N HIS A 61 -25.90 -14.27 -0.08
CA HIS A 61 -27.19 -14.88 -0.41
C HIS A 61 -26.94 -16.28 -0.98
N HIS A 62 -27.16 -17.29 -0.15
CA HIS A 62 -27.17 -18.71 -0.52
C HIS A 62 -28.50 -19.01 -1.24
N PRO A 63 -28.51 -19.44 -2.52
CA PRO A 63 -29.73 -19.98 -3.11
C PRO A 63 -29.86 -21.47 -2.75
N ASP A 64 -31.06 -21.83 -2.29
CA ASP A 64 -31.58 -23.19 -2.07
C ASP A 64 -31.74 -23.94 -3.42
#